data_AF-I1MZW4-F1
#
_entry.id   AF-I1MZW4-F1
#
_cell.length_a   1.000
_cell.length_b   1.000
_cell.length_c   1.000
_cell.angle_alpha   90.00
_cell.angle_beta   90.00
_cell.angle_gamma   90.00
#
_symmetry.space_group_name_H-M   'P 1'
#
loop_
_entity.id
_entity.type
_entity.pdbx_description
1 polymer ?
#
loop_
_entity_poly.entity_id
_entity_poly.type
_entity_poly.pdbx_seq_one_letter_code
_entity_poly.pdbx_strand_id
1 'polypeptide(L)'
;MEANSGASEPNSNATITINVKFSGVSIPISISPNSTIKDLKSLLLPSTNVLPRGQKLIFKGKVLEDPMTLTASKLTNGSKLMLVASQCLYQGDGPVLKKAQVVPKSRKDGHSGSSNDMKKIPVKNRMERWKATGVVALSECNLEAIPDEVWVCGSSARVLDCNKNSIKNIPNEIARLTSLEKLFINANEIVDESIRWEGLTTLKYLTVLSLNHNNLTTLSSALGSLTSLRELHVSNNKLSGLPNEIGHLTQLEVLRANNNRYYLNLCT
;
A
#
# COMPACT_ATOMS: atom_id res chain seq x y z
N MET A 1 -8.38 22.34 61.40
CA MET A 1 -9.41 22.50 60.36
C MET A 1 -8.68 22.99 59.13
N GLU A 2 -8.27 22.05 58.26
CA GLU A 2 -8.96 21.72 56.99
C GLU A 2 -8.62 22.75 55.90
N ALA A 3 -8.23 22.44 54.67
CA ALA A 3 -8.05 21.18 53.97
C ALA A 3 -7.10 21.42 52.78
N ASN A 4 -6.19 20.48 52.50
CA ASN A 4 -5.39 20.46 51.28
C ASN A 4 -6.11 19.55 50.28
N SER A 5 -6.78 20.14 49.28
CA SER A 5 -7.48 19.42 48.21
C SER A 5 -6.49 19.01 47.12
N GLY A 6 -5.79 17.90 47.33
CA GLY A 6 -5.06 17.20 46.28
C GLY A 6 -6.03 16.45 45.36
N ALA A 7 -6.50 17.11 44.30
CA ALA A 7 -7.18 16.45 43.19
C ALA A 7 -6.10 15.80 42.30
N SER A 8 -5.95 14.48 42.42
CA SER A 8 -5.17 13.66 41.48
C SER A 8 -5.92 13.56 40.15
N GLU A 9 -5.41 14.25 39.12
CA GLU A 9 -5.86 14.06 37.74
C GLU A 9 -5.66 12.60 37.28
N PRO A 10 -6.63 11.98 36.58
CA PRO A 10 -6.47 10.63 36.07
C PRO A 10 -5.53 10.61 34.85
N ASN A 11 -4.43 9.89 35.02
CA ASN A 11 -3.36 9.67 34.04
C ASN A 11 -3.92 9.15 32.69
N SER A 12 -4.10 10.03 31.71
CA SER A 12 -4.83 9.79 30.45
C SER A 12 -4.01 9.12 29.33
N ASN A 13 -2.83 8.56 29.63
CA ASN A 13 -1.95 7.91 28.67
C ASN A 13 -1.76 6.40 28.91
N ALA A 14 -2.78 5.72 29.43
CA ALA A 14 -2.73 4.27 29.57
C ALA A 14 -2.81 3.59 28.18
N THR A 15 -1.69 3.06 27.68
CA THR A 15 -1.64 2.24 26.48
C THR A 15 -1.66 0.75 26.86
N ILE A 16 -2.37 -0.07 26.08
CA ILE A 16 -2.35 -1.52 26.23
C ILE A 16 -1.56 -2.15 25.08
N THR A 17 -0.75 -3.16 25.37
CA THR A 17 -0.01 -3.92 24.35
C THR A 17 -0.74 -5.22 24.06
N ILE A 18 -1.06 -5.45 22.80
CA ILE A 18 -1.81 -6.60 22.30
C ILE A 18 -0.92 -7.40 21.37
N ASN A 19 -0.92 -8.72 21.48
CA ASN A 19 -0.15 -9.62 20.61
C ASN A 19 -1.06 -10.21 19.54
N VAL A 20 -0.83 -9.87 18.27
CA VAL A 20 -1.60 -10.38 17.14
C VAL A 20 -0.82 -11.46 16.42
N LYS A 21 -1.34 -12.68 16.44
CA LYS A 21 -0.75 -13.83 15.75
C LYS A 21 -1.22 -13.85 14.29
N PHE A 22 -0.26 -13.79 13.37
CA PHE A 22 -0.49 -13.83 11.93
C PHE A 22 0.62 -14.63 11.24
N SER A 23 0.27 -15.59 10.38
CA SER A 23 1.23 -16.40 9.61
C SER A 23 2.39 -17.02 10.43
N GLY A 24 2.09 -17.44 11.67
CA GLY A 24 3.08 -18.03 12.59
C GLY A 24 3.90 -17.03 13.40
N VAL A 25 3.81 -15.73 13.12
CA VAL A 25 4.51 -14.64 13.82
C VAL A 25 3.57 -13.94 14.80
N SER A 26 4.10 -13.47 15.94
CA SER A 26 3.36 -12.68 16.93
C SER A 26 3.77 -11.21 16.83
N ILE A 27 2.82 -10.33 16.53
CA ILE A 27 3.03 -8.90 16.29
C ILE A 27 2.51 -8.11 17.51
N PRO A 28 3.38 -7.49 18.33
CA PRO A 28 2.94 -6.65 19.44
C PRO A 28 2.48 -5.27 18.93
N ILE A 29 1.30 -4.83 19.35
CA ILE A 29 0.72 -3.51 19.02
C ILE A 29 0.32 -2.81 20.31
N SER A 30 0.83 -1.59 20.50
CA SER A 30 0.42 -0.72 21.60
C SER A 30 -0.69 0.22 21.11
N ILE A 31 -1.84 0.19 21.75
CA ILE A 31 -3.04 0.95 21.36
C ILE A 31 -3.77 1.47 22.61
N SER A 32 -4.46 2.60 22.50
CA SER A 32 -5.27 3.14 23.61
C SER A 32 -6.50 2.24 23.82
N PRO A 33 -6.89 1.92 25.08
CA PRO A 33 -8.01 1.03 25.39
C PRO A 33 -9.37 1.54 24.88
N ASN A 34 -9.49 2.84 24.61
CA ASN A 34 -10.70 3.45 24.07
C ASN A 34 -10.78 3.38 22.53
N SER A 35 -9.72 2.92 21.86
CA SER A 35 -9.70 2.80 20.40
C SER A 35 -10.61 1.67 19.93
N THR A 36 -11.05 1.76 18.67
CA THR A 36 -11.92 0.77 18.04
C THR A 36 -11.14 -0.38 17.42
N ILE A 37 -11.84 -1.47 17.08
CA ILE A 37 -11.27 -2.57 16.30
C ILE A 37 -10.89 -2.11 14.90
N LYS A 38 -11.60 -1.14 14.31
CA LYS A 38 -11.22 -0.51 13.04
C LYS A 38 -9.84 0.16 13.11
N ASP A 39 -9.55 0.83 14.23
CA ASP A 39 -8.24 1.47 14.45
C ASP A 39 -7.14 0.41 14.61
N LEU A 40 -7.41 -0.66 15.36
CA LEU A 40 -6.50 -1.79 15.50
C LEU A 40 -6.21 -2.46 14.14
N LYS A 41 -7.23 -2.63 13.29
CA LYS A 41 -7.05 -3.19 11.94
C LYS A 41 -6.20 -2.29 11.05
N SER A 42 -6.40 -0.98 11.16
CA SER A 42 -5.57 0.02 10.46
C SER A 42 -4.11 -0.04 10.91
N LEU A 43 -3.85 -0.28 12.20
CA LEU A 43 -2.50 -0.48 12.75
C LEU A 43 -1.85 -1.81 12.36
N LEU A 44 -2.64 -2.82 11.99
CA LEU A 44 -2.15 -4.13 11.56
C LEU A 44 -1.77 -4.18 10.08
N LEU A 45 -2.32 -3.31 9.26
CA LEU A 45 -2.03 -3.24 7.83
C LEU A 45 -0.51 -3.18 7.55
N PRO A 46 0.29 -2.29 8.19
CA PRO A 46 1.72 -2.21 7.95
C PRO A 46 2.49 -3.49 8.29
N SER A 47 2.02 -4.26 9.27
CA SER A 47 2.73 -5.45 9.78
C SER A 47 2.31 -6.75 9.09
N THR A 48 1.14 -6.74 8.43
CA THR A 48 0.52 -7.97 7.91
C THR A 48 0.31 -7.94 6.41
N ASN A 49 0.36 -6.75 5.79
CA ASN A 49 0.01 -6.51 4.40
C ASN A 49 -1.41 -6.99 4.02
N VAL A 50 -2.28 -7.14 5.02
CA VAL A 50 -3.70 -7.48 4.83
C VAL A 50 -4.50 -6.20 4.99
N LEU A 51 -5.31 -5.83 3.99
CA LEU A 51 -6.20 -4.68 4.07
C LEU A 51 -7.18 -4.81 5.25
N PRO A 52 -7.56 -3.74 5.95
CA PRO A 52 -8.51 -3.80 7.08
C PRO A 52 -9.80 -4.57 6.78
N ARG A 53 -10.32 -4.48 5.55
CA ARG A 53 -11.49 -5.25 5.07
C ARG A 53 -11.25 -6.76 4.97
N GLY A 54 -10.01 -7.16 4.70
CA GLY A 54 -9.57 -8.56 4.66
C GLY A 54 -9.09 -9.08 6.01
N GLN A 55 -9.02 -8.23 7.04
CA GLN A 55 -8.56 -8.61 8.37
C GLN A 55 -9.72 -9.11 9.24
N LYS A 56 -9.73 -10.41 9.53
CA LYS A 56 -10.64 -11.02 10.50
C LYS A 56 -9.91 -11.24 11.82
N LEU A 57 -10.17 -10.39 12.80
CA LEU A 57 -9.59 -10.49 14.14
C LEU A 57 -10.45 -11.40 15.02
N ILE A 58 -9.80 -12.38 15.64
CA ILE A 58 -10.45 -13.39 16.49
C ILE A 58 -9.81 -13.33 17.88
N PHE A 59 -10.65 -13.16 18.90
CA PHE A 59 -10.25 -13.21 20.31
C PHE A 59 -11.16 -14.18 21.07
N LYS A 60 -10.58 -15.15 21.78
CA LYS A 60 -11.32 -16.18 22.54
C LYS A 60 -12.47 -16.84 21.75
N GLY A 61 -12.24 -17.13 20.46
CA GLY A 61 -13.23 -17.77 19.58
C GLY A 61 -14.32 -16.85 19.02
N LYS A 62 -14.31 -15.55 19.35
CA LYS A 62 -15.24 -14.55 18.80
C LYS A 62 -14.54 -13.66 17.78
N VAL A 63 -15.24 -13.37 16.68
CA VAL A 63 -14.81 -12.41 15.67
C VAL A 63 -15.11 -11.01 16.19
N LEU A 64 -14.15 -10.11 16.09
CA LEU A 64 -14.28 -8.72 16.54
C LEU A 64 -14.81 -7.85 15.40
N GLU A 65 -15.79 -7.01 15.72
CA GLU A 65 -16.44 -6.11 14.76
C GLU A 65 -15.88 -4.69 14.85
N ASP A 66 -15.84 -3.98 13.72
CA ASP A 66 -15.22 -2.67 13.56
C ASP A 66 -15.66 -1.59 14.56
N PRO A 67 -16.96 -1.42 14.91
CA PRO A 67 -17.38 -0.38 15.84
C PRO A 67 -17.12 -0.72 17.31
N MET A 68 -16.72 -1.95 17.64
CA MET A 68 -16.45 -2.32 19.04
C MET A 68 -15.18 -1.62 19.54
N THR A 69 -15.20 -1.16 20.79
CA THR A 69 -13.99 -0.70 21.47
C THR A 69 -13.19 -1.89 22.00
N LEU A 70 -11.89 -1.68 22.23
CA LEU A 70 -11.03 -2.70 22.84
C LEU A 70 -11.50 -3.07 24.26
N THR A 71 -11.98 -2.10 25.03
CA THR A 71 -12.60 -2.31 26.35
C THR A 71 -13.87 -3.15 26.26
N ALA A 72 -14.78 -2.87 25.32
CA ALA A 72 -15.97 -3.68 25.09
C ALA A 72 -15.63 -5.12 24.64
N SER A 73 -14.50 -5.28 23.94
CA SER A 73 -13.97 -6.57 23.48
C SER A 73 -13.21 -7.35 24.57
N LYS A 74 -13.12 -6.83 25.81
CA LYS A 74 -12.36 -7.38 26.93
C LYS A 74 -10.87 -7.62 26.61
N LEU A 75 -10.30 -6.79 25.74
CA LEU A 75 -8.88 -6.84 25.39
C LEU A 75 -8.07 -6.07 26.43
N THR A 76 -7.22 -6.78 27.15
CA THR A 76 -6.31 -6.23 28.16
C THR A 76 -4.85 -6.34 27.72
N ASN A 77 -3.95 -5.66 28.44
CA ASN A 77 -2.52 -5.74 28.19
C ASN A 77 -2.02 -7.21 28.21
N GLY A 78 -1.33 -7.62 27.15
CA GLY A 78 -0.86 -8.99 26.92
C GLY A 78 -1.83 -9.91 26.17
N SER A 79 -3.05 -9.45 25.82
CA SER A 79 -4.04 -10.27 25.11
C SER A 79 -3.51 -10.79 23.78
N LYS A 80 -3.85 -12.06 23.47
CA LYS A 80 -3.47 -12.73 22.21
C LYS A 80 -4.65 -12.78 21.26
N LEU A 81 -4.54 -12.13 20.11
CA LEU A 81 -5.52 -12.19 19.02
C LEU A 81 -4.97 -13.05 17.90
N MET A 82 -5.87 -13.64 17.13
CA MET A 82 -5.53 -14.28 15.88
C MET A 82 -6.05 -13.43 14.74
N LEU A 83 -5.18 -13.11 13.79
CA LEU A 83 -5.58 -12.48 12.54
C LEU A 83 -5.71 -13.56 11.46
N VAL A 84 -6.87 -13.60 10.82
CA VAL A 84 -7.11 -14.43 9.63
C VAL A 84 -7.33 -13.49 8.45
N ALA A 85 -6.54 -13.67 7.38
CA ALA A 85 -6.79 -13.02 6.10
C ALA A 85 -7.88 -13.80 5.35
N SER A 86 -8.88 -13.11 4.81
CA SER A 86 -9.84 -13.75 3.90
C SER A 86 -9.16 -14.11 2.57
N GLN A 87 -9.35 -15.36 2.13
CA GLN A 87 -8.59 -16.03 1.06
C GLN A 87 -8.69 -15.41 -0.35
N CYS A 88 -9.40 -14.29 -0.54
CA CYS A 88 -9.56 -13.63 -1.84
C CYS A 88 -9.16 -12.13 -1.83
N LEU A 89 -8.50 -11.67 -0.76
CA LEU A 89 -7.99 -10.29 -0.63
C LEU A 89 -6.48 -10.26 -0.38
N TYR A 90 -5.77 -11.25 -0.92
CA TYR A 90 -4.35 -11.12 -1.23
C TYR A 90 -4.24 -10.23 -2.48
N GLN A 91 -3.41 -9.19 -2.42
CA GLN A 91 -3.04 -8.44 -3.61
C GLN A 91 -2.13 -9.35 -4.46
N GLY A 92 -2.75 -10.12 -5.37
CA GLY A 92 -2.14 -10.81 -6.52
C GLY A 92 -0.85 -11.59 -6.27
N ASP A 93 -0.96 -12.91 -6.38
CA ASP A 93 0.11 -13.92 -6.38
C ASP A 93 1.50 -13.41 -6.79
N GLY A 94 2.46 -13.56 -5.87
CA GLY A 94 3.87 -13.67 -6.23
C GLY A 94 4.12 -14.92 -7.09
N PRO A 95 5.25 -15.00 -7.81
CA PRO A 95 5.53 -16.13 -8.68
C PRO A 95 5.46 -17.43 -7.88
N VAL A 96 4.77 -18.42 -8.44
CA VAL A 96 4.80 -19.81 -8.00
C VAL A 96 6.27 -20.22 -7.90
N LEU A 97 6.78 -20.33 -6.67
CA LEU A 97 8.04 -21.01 -6.40
C LEU A 97 7.84 -22.48 -6.77
N LYS A 98 8.21 -22.83 -8.01
CA LYS A 98 8.35 -24.21 -8.42
C LYS A 98 9.33 -24.89 -7.45
N LYS A 99 8.78 -25.92 -6.79
CA LYS A 99 9.43 -27.06 -6.13
C LYS A 99 10.01 -26.80 -4.74
N ALA A 100 9.22 -27.20 -3.75
CA ALA A 100 9.70 -27.70 -2.48
C ALA A 100 10.70 -28.85 -2.70
N GLN A 101 11.90 -28.73 -2.12
CA GLN A 101 12.71 -29.88 -1.78
C GLN A 101 12.51 -30.18 -0.29
N VAL A 102 11.94 -31.35 -0.03
CA VAL A 102 11.88 -31.96 1.30
C VAL A 102 13.20 -32.66 1.53
N VAL A 103 14.00 -32.21 2.50
CA VAL A 103 15.08 -33.02 3.09
C VAL A 103 15.04 -32.85 4.61
N PRO A 104 15.21 -33.93 5.41
CA PRO A 104 14.73 -34.00 6.78
C PRO A 104 15.68 -33.37 7.82
N LYS A 105 15.09 -33.08 8.98
CA LYS A 105 15.71 -32.60 10.23
C LYS A 105 16.97 -33.38 10.63
N SER A 106 17.98 -32.64 11.12
CA SER A 106 18.84 -33.12 12.21
C SER A 106 18.89 -32.06 13.31
N ARG A 107 18.46 -32.45 14.51
CA ARG A 107 18.66 -31.72 15.77
C ARG A 107 20.14 -31.76 16.14
N LYS A 108 20.70 -30.66 16.64
CA LYS A 108 21.76 -30.68 17.65
C LYS A 108 21.62 -29.47 18.55
N ASP A 109 21.45 -29.77 19.84
CA ASP A 109 21.55 -28.85 20.97
C ASP A 109 22.99 -28.37 21.15
N GLY A 110 23.14 -27.16 21.67
CA GLY A 110 24.43 -26.61 22.11
C GLY A 110 24.34 -25.14 22.49
N HIS A 111 24.20 -24.86 23.80
CA HIS A 111 24.32 -23.53 24.38
C HIS A 111 25.74 -22.97 24.27
N SER A 112 25.88 -21.69 23.94
CA SER A 112 26.69 -20.74 24.72
C SER A 112 26.38 -19.31 24.29
N GLY A 113 26.10 -18.44 25.26
CA GLY A 113 25.64 -17.08 25.04
C GLY A 113 26.64 -16.15 24.33
N SER A 114 26.09 -15.17 23.64
CA SER A 114 26.66 -13.83 23.59
C SER A 114 25.49 -12.86 23.40
N SER A 115 25.22 -12.12 24.46
CA SER A 115 24.58 -10.81 24.43
C SER A 115 25.11 -10.01 23.23
N ASN A 116 24.22 -9.49 22.40
CA ASN A 116 24.39 -8.20 21.73
C ASN A 116 23.07 -7.79 21.10
N ASP A 117 22.49 -6.78 21.75
CA ASP A 117 21.58 -5.78 21.21
C ASP A 117 20.46 -6.27 20.29
N MET A 118 19.28 -6.40 20.92
CA MET A 118 18.04 -5.94 20.33
C MET A 118 18.24 -4.54 19.72
N LYS A 119 18.63 -4.47 18.44
CA LYS A 119 18.27 -3.32 17.61
C LYS A 119 16.76 -3.37 17.43
N LYS A 120 16.05 -2.86 18.44
CA LYS A 120 14.73 -2.22 18.25
C LYS A 120 14.92 -1.27 17.09
N ILE A 121 14.50 -1.66 15.88
CA ILE A 121 14.38 -0.72 14.77
C ILE A 121 13.27 0.23 15.23
N PRO A 122 13.58 1.49 15.57
CA PRO A 122 12.55 2.43 15.98
C PRO A 122 11.57 2.55 14.81
N VAL A 123 10.29 2.75 15.08
CA VAL A 123 9.33 3.08 14.03
C VAL A 123 9.74 4.46 13.49
N LYS A 124 10.60 4.40 12.49
CA LYS A 124 11.14 5.49 11.71
C LYS A 124 10.00 6.17 10.96
N ASN A 125 10.12 7.48 10.79
CA ASN A 125 9.10 8.37 10.22
C ASN A 125 8.53 7.79 8.90
N ARG A 126 7.27 8.08 8.53
CA ARG A 126 6.60 7.50 7.34
C ARG A 126 7.49 7.52 6.09
N MET A 127 8.21 8.61 5.88
CA MET A 127 9.17 8.81 4.79
C MET A 127 10.37 7.86 4.86
N GLU A 128 10.94 7.64 6.04
CA GLU A 128 12.06 6.71 6.22
C GLU A 128 11.64 5.27 5.89
N ARG A 129 10.39 4.91 6.21
CA ARG A 129 9.83 3.62 5.81
C ARG A 129 9.74 3.49 4.29
N TRP A 130 9.19 4.50 3.61
CA TRP A 130 9.12 4.51 2.16
C TRP A 130 10.49 4.42 1.49
N LYS A 131 11.49 5.11 2.04
CA LYS A 131 12.87 5.00 1.57
C LYS A 131 13.46 3.60 1.80
N ALA A 132 13.14 2.97 2.93
CA ALA A 132 13.66 1.64 3.25
C ALA A 132 12.98 0.52 2.44
N THR A 133 11.67 0.60 2.22
CA THR A 133 10.92 -0.45 1.49
C THR A 133 10.93 -0.22 -0.02
N GLY A 134 11.07 1.04 -0.44
CA GLY A 134 10.84 1.50 -1.81
C GLY A 134 9.38 1.40 -2.26
N VAL A 135 8.44 1.27 -1.32
CA VAL A 135 7.01 1.17 -1.60
C VAL A 135 6.28 2.30 -0.91
N VAL A 136 5.64 3.15 -1.70
CA VAL A 136 4.77 4.24 -1.28
C VAL A 136 3.32 3.80 -1.51
N ALA A 137 2.66 3.35 -0.45
CA ALA A 137 1.26 2.95 -0.47
C ALA A 137 0.36 4.06 0.07
N LEU A 138 -0.46 4.63 -0.81
CA LEU A 138 -1.36 5.76 -0.62
C LEU A 138 -2.77 5.48 -1.15
N SER A 139 -3.13 4.21 -1.36
CA SER A 139 -4.46 3.84 -1.84
C SER A 139 -5.55 4.13 -0.80
N GLU A 140 -6.75 4.54 -1.25
CA GLU A 140 -7.92 4.77 -0.39
C GLU A 140 -7.64 5.78 0.74
N CYS A 141 -6.86 6.83 0.46
CA CYS A 141 -6.46 7.86 1.42
C CYS A 141 -7.23 9.18 1.25
N ASN A 142 -8.26 9.21 0.41
CA ASN A 142 -9.06 10.41 0.10
C ASN A 142 -8.20 11.59 -0.37
N LEU A 143 -7.12 11.32 -1.11
CA LEU A 143 -6.18 12.35 -1.57
C LEU A 143 -6.73 13.09 -2.80
N GLU A 144 -6.62 14.41 -2.81
CA GLU A 144 -6.90 15.23 -4.01
C GLU A 144 -5.65 15.45 -4.87
N ALA A 145 -4.47 15.25 -4.30
CA ALA A 145 -3.18 15.35 -4.96
C ALA A 145 -2.17 14.38 -4.32
N ILE A 146 -1.13 14.03 -5.07
CA ILE A 146 -0.03 13.22 -4.53
C ILE A 146 0.79 14.11 -3.56
N PRO A 147 0.96 13.72 -2.28
CA PRO A 147 1.64 14.55 -1.29
C PRO A 147 3.12 14.77 -1.60
N ASP A 148 3.65 15.95 -1.26
CA ASP A 148 5.03 16.34 -1.58
C ASP A 148 6.10 15.44 -0.96
N GLU A 149 5.76 14.78 0.15
CA GLU A 149 6.65 13.84 0.84
C GLU A 149 6.98 12.62 -0.03
N VAL A 150 6.14 12.28 -1.00
CA VAL A 150 6.40 11.21 -1.97
C VAL A 150 7.63 11.56 -2.80
N TRP A 151 7.74 12.80 -3.25
CA TRP A 151 8.83 13.26 -4.12
C TRP A 151 10.19 13.24 -3.40
N VAL A 152 10.19 13.35 -2.07
CA VAL A 152 11.39 13.27 -1.24
C VAL A 152 11.98 11.85 -1.21
N CYS A 153 11.22 10.83 -1.61
CA CYS A 153 11.72 9.46 -1.72
C CYS A 153 12.73 9.29 -2.86
N GLY A 154 12.66 10.12 -3.90
CA GLY A 154 13.61 10.12 -5.02
C GLY A 154 13.80 8.72 -5.62
N SER A 155 15.06 8.33 -5.82
CA SER A 155 15.48 7.00 -6.30
C SER A 155 15.16 5.85 -5.33
N SER A 156 14.71 6.11 -4.10
CA SER A 156 14.36 5.03 -3.18
C SER A 156 13.01 4.41 -3.52
N ALA A 157 12.08 5.16 -4.13
CA ALA A 157 10.76 4.65 -4.47
C ALA A 157 10.79 3.82 -5.76
N ARG A 158 10.35 2.56 -5.67
CA ARG A 158 10.15 1.63 -6.79
C ARG A 158 8.68 1.44 -7.13
N VAL A 159 7.81 1.52 -6.13
CA VAL A 159 6.36 1.33 -6.31
C VAL A 159 5.63 2.52 -5.70
N LEU A 160 4.78 3.15 -6.49
CA LEU A 160 3.85 4.19 -6.04
C LEU A 160 2.42 3.71 -6.31
N ASP A 161 1.68 3.45 -5.24
CA ASP A 161 0.27 3.07 -5.29
C ASP A 161 -0.60 4.20 -4.73
N CYS A 162 -1.32 4.88 -5.62
CA CYS A 162 -2.26 5.95 -5.33
C CYS A 162 -3.70 5.60 -5.76
N ASN A 163 -4.02 4.29 -5.83
CA ASN A 163 -5.34 3.84 -6.30
C ASN A 163 -6.49 4.35 -5.42
N LYS A 164 -7.67 4.58 -6.01
CA LYS A 164 -8.91 4.93 -5.29
C LYS A 164 -8.76 6.20 -4.43
N ASN A 165 -8.36 7.28 -5.06
CA ASN A 165 -8.34 8.62 -4.47
C ASN A 165 -9.14 9.57 -5.38
N SER A 166 -9.05 10.87 -5.12
CA SER A 166 -9.59 11.95 -5.97
C SER A 166 -8.46 12.75 -6.62
N ILE A 167 -7.35 12.07 -6.97
CA ILE A 167 -6.19 12.73 -7.56
C ILE A 167 -6.56 13.22 -8.96
N LYS A 168 -6.30 14.50 -9.21
CA LYS A 168 -6.64 15.15 -10.48
C LYS A 168 -5.46 15.25 -11.43
N ASN A 169 -4.22 15.22 -10.92
CA ASN A 169 -3.02 15.46 -11.71
C ASN A 169 -1.84 14.54 -11.36
N ILE A 170 -0.98 14.34 -12.35
CA ILE A 170 0.36 13.75 -12.19
C ILE A 170 1.35 14.87 -12.52
N PRO A 171 1.97 15.50 -11.52
CA PRO A 171 2.77 16.69 -11.74
C PRO A 171 4.21 16.31 -12.18
N ASN A 172 5.01 17.30 -12.58
CA ASN A 172 6.34 17.06 -13.16
C ASN A 172 7.34 16.48 -12.14
N GLU A 173 7.06 16.67 -10.84
CA GLU A 173 7.80 16.16 -9.70
C GLU A 173 7.91 14.63 -9.68
N ILE A 174 7.03 13.92 -10.40
CA ILE A 174 7.14 12.47 -10.62
C ILE A 174 8.52 12.09 -11.20
N ALA A 175 9.16 12.98 -11.96
CA ALA A 175 10.51 12.80 -12.50
C ALA A 175 11.59 12.59 -11.42
N ARG A 176 11.33 13.00 -10.18
CA ARG A 176 12.25 12.78 -9.06
C ARG A 176 12.34 11.30 -8.67
N LEU A 177 11.31 10.50 -8.97
CA LEU A 177 11.25 9.08 -8.63
C LEU A 177 12.03 8.23 -9.65
N THR A 178 13.33 8.51 -9.81
CA THR A 178 14.17 8.01 -10.92
C THR A 178 14.34 6.49 -10.96
N SER A 179 13.92 5.76 -9.92
CA SER A 179 13.95 4.29 -9.86
C SER A 179 12.55 3.67 -9.78
N LEU A 180 11.51 4.44 -10.12
CA LEU A 180 10.13 3.96 -10.10
C LEU A 180 9.93 2.89 -11.18
N GLU A 181 9.48 1.72 -10.75
CA GLU A 181 9.18 0.56 -11.59
C GLU A 181 7.69 0.41 -11.84
N LYS A 182 6.85 0.74 -10.85
CA LYS A 182 5.40 0.54 -10.91
C LYS A 182 4.65 1.77 -10.41
N LEU A 183 3.75 2.28 -11.25
CA LEU A 183 2.87 3.39 -10.93
C LEU A 183 1.41 2.96 -11.08
N PHE A 184 0.68 2.96 -9.96
CA PHE A 184 -0.74 2.65 -9.91
C PHE A 184 -1.54 3.88 -9.48
N ILE A 185 -2.35 4.43 -10.38
CA ILE A 185 -3.24 5.57 -10.08
C ILE A 185 -4.64 5.27 -10.65
N ASN A 186 -5.12 4.06 -10.39
CA ASN A 186 -6.44 3.63 -10.83
C ASN A 186 -7.55 4.28 -9.99
N ALA A 187 -8.75 4.42 -10.54
CA ALA A 187 -9.92 4.95 -9.84
C ALA A 187 -9.62 6.32 -9.20
N ASN A 188 -9.30 7.28 -10.07
CA ASN A 188 -9.03 8.68 -9.72
C ASN A 188 -9.76 9.60 -10.70
N GLU A 189 -9.50 10.91 -10.63
CA GLU A 189 -10.18 11.92 -11.44
C GLU A 189 -9.25 12.53 -12.50
N ILE A 190 -8.26 11.76 -12.97
CA ILE A 190 -7.23 12.26 -13.89
C ILE A 190 -7.81 12.47 -15.28
N VAL A 191 -7.46 13.62 -15.87
CA VAL A 191 -7.75 14.01 -17.26
C VAL A 191 -6.45 14.25 -18.03
N ASP A 192 -6.52 14.24 -19.36
CA ASP A 192 -5.37 14.25 -20.27
C ASP A 192 -4.35 15.35 -19.98
N GLU A 193 -4.84 16.60 -19.85
CA GLU A 193 -4.03 17.81 -19.63
C GLU A 193 -3.36 17.85 -18.26
N SER A 194 -3.87 17.05 -17.31
CA SER A 194 -3.37 17.01 -15.95
C SER A 194 -2.18 16.05 -15.78
N ILE A 195 -1.81 15.29 -16.82
CA ILE A 195 -0.61 14.45 -16.81
C ILE A 195 0.57 15.22 -17.39
N ARG A 196 1.60 15.44 -16.58
CA ARG A 196 2.88 16.00 -17.03
C ARG A 196 3.76 14.89 -17.63
N TRP A 197 3.54 14.61 -18.91
CA TRP A 197 4.26 13.56 -19.64
C TRP A 197 5.77 13.81 -19.75
N GLU A 198 6.22 15.06 -19.78
CA GLU A 198 7.65 15.40 -19.76
C GLU A 198 8.37 14.72 -18.58
N GLY A 199 7.84 14.89 -17.36
CA GLY A 199 8.39 14.24 -16.18
C GLY A 199 8.20 12.73 -16.17
N LEU A 200 7.02 12.24 -16.56
CA LEU A 200 6.73 10.80 -16.55
C LEU A 200 7.64 10.01 -17.50
N THR A 201 7.95 10.56 -18.67
CA THR A 201 8.81 9.90 -19.69
C THR A 201 10.28 9.82 -19.30
N THR A 202 10.71 10.56 -18.27
CA THR A 202 12.06 10.42 -17.71
C THR A 202 12.26 9.13 -16.92
N LEU A 203 11.18 8.42 -16.57
CA LEU A 203 11.21 7.22 -15.73
C LEU A 203 11.63 5.97 -16.51
N LYS A 204 12.94 5.84 -16.75
CA LYS A 204 13.53 4.77 -17.57
C LYS A 204 13.30 3.35 -17.05
N TYR A 205 12.94 3.18 -15.78
CA TYR A 205 12.70 1.86 -15.17
C TYR A 205 11.21 1.52 -15.03
N LEU A 206 10.31 2.41 -15.47
CA LEU A 206 8.88 2.18 -15.34
C LEU A 206 8.46 1.02 -16.23
N THR A 207 8.06 -0.09 -15.60
CA THR A 207 7.61 -1.32 -16.26
C THR A 207 6.10 -1.47 -16.22
N VAL A 208 5.43 -0.88 -15.22
CA VAL A 208 3.97 -0.95 -15.07
C VAL A 208 3.40 0.44 -14.89
N LEU A 209 2.50 0.84 -15.79
CA LEU A 209 1.70 2.06 -15.68
C LEU A 209 0.21 1.69 -15.71
N SER A 210 -0.49 2.01 -14.63
CA SER A 210 -1.91 1.70 -14.48
C SER A 210 -2.71 2.96 -14.17
N LEU A 211 -3.56 3.33 -15.11
CA LEU A 211 -4.44 4.51 -15.11
C LEU A 211 -5.90 4.11 -15.36
N ASN A 212 -6.30 2.88 -14.99
CA ASN A 212 -7.67 2.41 -15.17
C ASN A 212 -8.66 3.28 -14.40
N HIS A 213 -9.91 3.36 -14.86
CA HIS A 213 -10.96 4.11 -14.16
C HIS A 213 -10.56 5.58 -13.87
N ASN A 214 -10.13 6.29 -14.91
CA ASN A 214 -9.93 7.73 -14.87
C ASN A 214 -10.83 8.39 -15.95
N ASN A 215 -10.62 9.67 -16.22
CA ASN A 215 -11.38 10.44 -17.19
C ASN A 215 -10.59 10.72 -18.48
N LEU A 216 -9.62 9.87 -18.83
CA LEU A 216 -8.74 10.11 -19.98
C LEU A 216 -9.51 10.00 -21.30
N THR A 217 -9.38 10.98 -22.17
CA THR A 217 -9.96 11.02 -23.52
C THR A 217 -8.96 10.70 -24.62
N THR A 218 -7.67 10.92 -24.37
CA THR A 218 -6.54 10.63 -25.25
C THR A 218 -5.32 10.23 -24.42
N LEU A 219 -4.31 9.66 -25.07
CA LEU A 219 -2.97 9.49 -24.49
C LEU A 219 -1.98 10.28 -25.35
N SER A 220 -1.03 10.96 -24.70
CA SER A 220 0.00 11.74 -25.40
C SER A 220 0.92 10.83 -26.21
N SER A 221 1.40 11.30 -27.37
CA SER A 221 2.45 10.65 -28.15
C SER A 221 3.74 10.43 -27.35
N ALA A 222 3.99 11.28 -26.35
CA ALA A 222 5.10 11.16 -25.42
C ALA A 222 5.12 9.81 -24.67
N LEU A 223 3.98 9.13 -24.53
CA LEU A 223 3.89 7.79 -23.95
C LEU A 223 4.88 6.81 -24.60
N GLY A 224 5.10 6.91 -25.92
CA GLY A 224 6.01 6.04 -26.67
C GLY A 224 7.49 6.12 -26.23
N SER A 225 7.87 7.14 -25.45
CA SER A 225 9.21 7.26 -24.88
C SER A 225 9.46 6.32 -23.69
N LEU A 226 8.41 5.72 -23.10
CA LEU A 226 8.52 4.76 -22.00
C LEU A 226 8.94 3.36 -22.49
N THR A 227 10.10 3.25 -23.13
CA THR A 227 10.53 2.03 -23.84
C THR A 227 10.73 0.79 -22.97
N SER A 228 10.84 0.97 -21.64
CA SER A 228 10.90 -0.13 -20.65
C SER A 228 9.52 -0.63 -20.19
N LEU A 229 8.43 -0.02 -20.64
CA LEU A 229 7.08 -0.35 -20.19
C LEU A 229 6.66 -1.73 -20.71
N ARG A 230 6.26 -2.60 -19.78
CA ARG A 230 5.78 -3.96 -20.05
C ARG A 230 4.28 -4.10 -19.91
N GLU A 231 3.70 -3.34 -18.99
CA GLU A 231 2.26 -3.35 -18.77
C GLU A 231 1.69 -1.94 -18.79
N LEU A 232 0.72 -1.72 -19.68
CA LEU A 232 -0.08 -0.51 -19.74
C LEU A 232 -1.56 -0.87 -19.52
N HIS A 233 -2.13 -0.29 -18.47
CA HIS A 233 -3.54 -0.46 -18.14
C HIS A 233 -4.26 0.89 -18.18
N VAL A 234 -5.16 1.06 -19.14
CA VAL A 234 -5.95 2.28 -19.38
C VAL A 234 -7.44 1.97 -19.58
N SER A 235 -7.89 0.81 -19.09
CA SER A 235 -9.28 0.36 -19.18
C SER A 235 -10.23 1.25 -18.39
N ASN A 236 -11.50 1.30 -18.80
CA ASN A 236 -12.54 2.11 -18.17
C ASN A 236 -12.19 3.62 -18.14
N ASN A 237 -11.67 4.12 -19.25
CA ASN A 237 -11.49 5.56 -19.50
C ASN A 237 -12.47 6.01 -20.60
N LYS A 238 -12.23 7.17 -21.21
CA LYS A 238 -13.01 7.73 -22.31
C LYS A 238 -12.17 7.83 -23.58
N LEU A 239 -11.14 6.99 -23.73
CA LEU A 239 -10.20 7.07 -24.85
C LEU A 239 -10.92 6.86 -26.18
N SER A 240 -10.69 7.76 -27.14
CA SER A 240 -11.18 7.62 -28.52
C SER A 240 -10.30 6.68 -29.36
N GLY A 241 -9.04 6.55 -28.98
CA GLY A 241 -8.04 5.72 -29.64
C GLY A 241 -6.75 5.66 -28.82
N LEU A 242 -5.77 4.94 -29.33
CA LEU A 242 -4.40 4.93 -28.81
C LEU A 242 -3.50 5.73 -29.78
N PRO A 243 -2.49 6.45 -29.29
CA PRO A 243 -1.53 7.14 -30.14
C PRO A 243 -0.71 6.11 -30.94
N ASN A 244 -0.29 6.48 -32.16
CA ASN A 244 0.54 5.61 -33.02
C ASN A 244 1.86 5.22 -32.33
N GLU A 245 2.38 6.11 -31.48
CA GLU A 245 3.59 5.95 -30.69
C GLU A 245 3.49 4.83 -29.65
N ILE A 246 2.31 4.23 -29.43
CA ILE A 246 2.21 2.96 -28.69
C ILE A 246 3.09 1.87 -29.32
N GLY A 247 3.31 1.93 -30.64
CA GLY A 247 4.21 1.02 -31.35
C GLY A 247 5.69 1.17 -30.97
N HIS A 248 6.09 2.26 -30.30
CA HIS A 248 7.45 2.44 -29.80
C HIS A 248 7.71 1.68 -28.48
N LEU A 249 6.66 1.20 -27.81
CA LEU A 249 6.76 0.42 -26.57
C LEU A 249 7.15 -1.03 -26.88
N THR A 250 8.39 -1.21 -27.36
CA THR A 250 8.91 -2.51 -27.85
C THR A 250 8.95 -3.62 -26.79
N GLN A 251 8.89 -3.28 -25.50
CA GLN A 251 8.84 -4.23 -24.39
C GLN A 251 7.42 -4.49 -23.86
N LEU A 252 6.38 -3.92 -24.47
CA LEU A 252 5.01 -4.03 -23.98
C LEU A 252 4.49 -5.46 -24.18
N GLU A 253 4.18 -6.13 -23.07
CA GLU A 253 3.66 -7.49 -23.02
C GLU A 253 2.14 -7.49 -22.80
N VAL A 254 1.63 -6.52 -22.03
CA VAL A 254 0.22 -6.41 -21.65
C VAL A 254 -0.29 -5.01 -21.93
N LEU A 255 -1.29 -4.92 -22.81
CA LEU A 255 -2.08 -3.72 -23.04
C LEU A 255 -3.55 -3.99 -22.68
N ARG A 256 -4.05 -3.33 -21.65
CA ARG A 256 -5.47 -3.35 -21.29
C ARG A 256 -6.09 -1.99 -21.55
N ALA A 257 -7.01 -1.96 -22.51
CA ALA A 257 -7.70 -0.73 -22.89
C ALA A 257 -9.21 -0.95 -23.13
N ASN A 258 -9.77 -2.04 -22.58
CA ASN A 258 -11.20 -2.33 -22.68
C ASN A 258 -12.07 -1.26 -21.99
N ASN A 259 -13.34 -1.17 -22.37
CA ASN A 259 -14.31 -0.21 -21.84
C ASN A 259 -13.85 1.25 -22.01
N ASN A 260 -13.36 1.58 -23.21
CA ASN A 260 -13.11 2.93 -23.67
C ASN A 260 -14.11 3.35 -24.74
N ARG A 261 -14.10 4.62 -25.15
CA ARG A 261 -15.00 5.17 -26.18
C ARG A 261 -14.38 5.03 -27.57
N TYR A 262 -14.07 3.81 -27.98
CA TYR A 262 -13.69 3.55 -29.36
C TYR A 262 -14.92 3.76 -30.25
N TYR A 263 -15.15 5.00 -30.68
CA TYR A 263 -16.06 5.23 -31.78
C TYR A 263 -15.39 4.64 -33.02
N LEU A 264 -16.08 3.68 -33.67
CA LEU A 264 -15.89 3.49 -35.10
C LEU A 264 -16.09 4.88 -35.72
N ASN A 265 -15.03 5.48 -36.25
CA ASN A 265 -15.19 6.41 -37.35
C ASN A 265 -15.83 5.59 -38.49
N LEU A 266 -17.16 5.54 -38.51
CA LEU A 266 -17.88 5.20 -39.72
C LEU A 266 -17.48 6.27 -40.72
N CYS A 267 -16.73 5.85 -41.73
CA CYS A 267 -16.38 6.66 -42.89
C CYS A 267 -17.62 7.43 -43.35
N THR A 268 -17.50 8.75 -43.41
CA THR A 268 -18.37 9.64 -44.21
C THR A 268 -17.54 10.24 -45.31
#